data_AF-A0A2V6U202-F1
#
_entry.id   AF-A0A2V6U202-F1
#
_cell.length_a   1.000
_cell.length_b   1.000
_cell.length_c   1.000
_cell.angle_alpha   90.00
_cell.angle_beta   90.00
_cell.angle_gamma   90.00
#
_symmetry.space_group_name_H-M   'P 1'
#
loop_
_entity.id
_entity.type
_entity.pdbx_description
1 polymer ?
#
loop_
_entity_poly.entity_id
_entity_poly.type
_entity_poly.pdbx_seq_one_letter_code
_entity_poly.pdbx_strand_id
1 'polypeptide(L)'
;TLEIEARVRTIDKTGVEMEALTAVTVAALTVYDMVKALEKGVTIANVQLLAKSGGKSGTWTRDAERRRAPSRTGHPRPKPAARTPLQ
;
A
#
# COMPACT_ATOMS: atom_id res chain seq x y z
N THR A 1 -0.56 16.17 -5.06
CA THR A 1 -0.72 14.97 -4.21
C THR A 1 -0.08 15.25 -2.87
N LEU A 2 -0.62 14.70 -1.78
CA LEU A 2 -0.05 14.82 -0.43
C LEU A 2 0.51 13.44 -0.02
N GLU A 3 1.70 13.43 0.55
CA GLU A 3 2.34 12.23 1.09
C GLU A 3 2.41 12.33 2.62
N ILE A 4 2.12 11.22 3.31
CA ILE A 4 2.13 11.14 4.76
C ILE A 4 2.98 9.94 5.17
N GLU A 5 4.06 10.21 5.91
CA GLU A 5 4.91 9.19 6.51
C GLU A 5 4.80 9.22 8.03
N ALA A 6 4.76 8.05 8.67
CA ALA A 6 4.84 7.91 10.12
C ALA A 6 5.92 6.91 10.51
N ARG A 7 6.69 7.25 11.56
CA ARG A 7 7.70 6.38 12.16
C ARG A 7 7.36 6.15 13.63
N VAL A 8 7.18 4.88 14.00
CA VAL A 8 6.91 4.46 15.38
C VAL A 8 8.07 3.60 15.88
N ARG A 9 8.41 3.75 17.16
CA ARG A 9 9.43 2.95 17.85
C ARG A 9 8.89 2.53 19.22
N THR A 10 9.20 1.31 19.63
CA THR A 10 8.91 0.80 20.98
C THR A 10 10.00 -0.19 21.41
N ILE A 11 10.00 -0.53 22.71
CA ILE A 11 10.76 -1.65 23.28
C ILE A 11 9.72 -2.64 23.80
N ASP A 12 9.33 -3.61 22.98
CA ASP A 12 8.31 -4.61 23.32
C ASP A 12 8.53 -5.93 22.57
N LYS A 13 7.75 -6.96 22.89
CA LYS A 13 7.76 -8.30 22.29
C LYS A 13 7.12 -8.34 20.90
N THR A 14 6.26 -7.37 20.58
CA THR A 14 5.57 -7.27 19.29
C THR A 14 6.09 -6.08 18.48
N GLY A 15 5.96 -6.17 17.15
CA GLY A 15 6.26 -5.06 16.26
C GLY A 15 5.20 -3.95 16.36
N VAL A 16 5.53 -2.77 15.83
CA VAL A 16 4.67 -1.57 15.81
C VAL A 16 4.18 -1.19 14.41
N GLU A 17 3.99 -2.19 13.55
CA GLU A 17 3.53 -1.97 12.18
C GLU A 17 2.15 -1.32 12.15
N MET A 18 1.26 -1.75 13.06
CA MET A 18 -0.12 -1.27 13.12
C MET A 18 -0.22 0.16 13.63
N GLU A 19 0.64 0.56 14.56
CA GLU A 19 0.72 1.91 15.09
C GLU A 19 1.17 2.88 13.99
N ALA A 20 2.16 2.49 13.18
CA ALA A 20 2.61 3.30 12.05
C ALA A 20 1.51 3.42 10.97
N LEU A 21 0.85 2.30 10.61
CA LEU A 21 -0.23 2.30 9.61
C LEU A 21 -1.46 3.06 10.09
N THR A 22 -1.78 2.96 11.37
CA THR A 22 -2.91 3.68 11.98
C THR A 22 -2.60 5.18 12.01
N ALA A 23 -1.39 5.58 12.40
CA ALA A 23 -0.99 6.98 12.43
C ALA A 23 -1.15 7.67 11.07
N VAL A 24 -0.64 7.06 9.99
CA VAL A 24 -0.81 7.65 8.64
C VAL A 24 -2.27 7.64 8.19
N THR A 25 -3.05 6.61 8.56
CA THR A 25 -4.47 6.51 8.18
C THR A 25 -5.29 7.62 8.85
N VAL A 26 -5.11 7.81 10.16
CA VAL A 26 -5.79 8.86 10.91
C VAL A 26 -5.38 10.24 10.39
N ALA A 27 -4.08 10.48 10.16
CA ALA A 27 -3.61 11.73 9.58
C ALA A 27 -4.23 12.00 8.19
N ALA A 28 -4.32 10.98 7.33
CA ALA A 28 -4.95 11.11 6.02
C ALA A 28 -6.46 11.41 6.12
N LEU A 29 -7.16 10.78 7.07
CA LEU A 29 -8.57 11.05 7.35
C LEU A 29 -8.77 12.48 7.89
N THR A 30 -7.86 12.97 8.74
CA THR A 30 -7.89 14.37 9.20
C THR A 30 -7.71 15.34 8.05
N VAL A 31 -6.79 15.07 7.12
CA VAL A 31 -6.64 15.90 5.91
C VAL A 31 -7.90 15.86 5.06
N TYR A 32 -8.47 14.67 4.83
CA TYR A 32 -9.73 14.54 4.12
C TYR A 32 -10.83 15.39 4.80
N ASP A 33 -10.93 15.34 6.13
CA ASP A 33 -11.90 16.12 6.88
C ASP A 33 -11.77 17.63 6.65
N MET A 34 -10.54 18.14 6.56
CA MET A 34 -10.28 19.57 6.30
C MET A 34 -10.65 19.99 4.88
N VAL A 35 -10.50 19.12 3.88
CA VAL A 35 -10.67 19.48 2.46
C VAL A 35 -11.99 19.01 1.85
N LYS A 36 -12.73 18.12 2.54
CA LYS A 36 -13.95 17.48 2.02
C LYS A 36 -15.03 18.46 1.57
N ALA A 37 -15.04 19.71 2.05
CA ALA A 37 -16.01 20.71 1.62
C ALA A 37 -15.64 21.35 0.27
N LEU A 38 -14.34 21.37 -0.06
CA LEU A 38 -13.78 21.99 -1.25
C LEU A 38 -13.64 20.99 -2.41
N GLU A 39 -13.23 19.75 -2.11
CA GLU A 39 -13.00 18.69 -3.08
C GLU A 39 -13.56 17.36 -2.55
N LYS A 40 -14.38 16.68 -3.35
CA LYS A 40 -15.05 15.41 -2.99
C LYS A 40 -14.33 14.18 -3.56
N GLY A 41 -13.49 14.37 -4.58
CA GLY A 41 -12.73 13.32 -5.25
C GLY A 41 -11.40 12.96 -4.59
N VAL A 42 -11.12 13.49 -3.39
CA VAL A 42 -9.89 13.15 -2.66
C VAL A 42 -9.86 11.66 -2.37
N THR A 43 -8.79 10.99 -2.84
CA THR A 43 -8.58 9.56 -2.63
C THR A 43 -7.44 9.35 -1.66
N ILE A 44 -7.68 8.60 -0.59
CA ILE A 44 -6.63 8.06 0.26
C ILE A 44 -6.17 6.75 -0.38
N ALA A 45 -4.91 6.67 -0.79
CA ALA A 45 -4.35 5.52 -1.49
C ALA A 45 -2.98 5.16 -0.93
N ASN A 46 -2.51 3.96 -1.26
CA ASN A 46 -1.15 3.48 -0.95
C ASN A 46 -0.77 3.48 0.54
N VAL A 47 -1.73 3.26 1.45
CA VAL A 47 -1.43 3.03 2.88
C VAL A 47 -0.65 1.72 3.01
N GLN A 48 0.64 1.81 3.32
CA GLN A 48 1.53 0.68 3.25
C GLN A 48 2.77 0.85 4.14
N LEU A 49 3.29 -0.25 4.70
CA LEU A 49 4.52 -0.24 5.49
C LEU A 49 5.75 -0.08 4.59
N LEU A 50 6.60 0.90 4.83
CA LEU A 50 7.83 1.13 4.04
C LEU A 50 9.02 0.30 4.55
N ALA A 51 9.18 0.26 5.87
CA ALA A 51 10.24 -0.50 6.53
C ALA A 51 9.81 -0.91 7.95
N LYS A 52 10.39 -1.99 8.44
CA LYS A 52 10.40 -2.34 9.86
C LYS A 52 11.74 -2.95 10.25
N SER A 53 12.11 -2.82 11.51
CA SER A 53 13.32 -3.43 12.06
C SER A 53 13.05 -3.91 13.48
N GLY A 54 13.71 -5.00 13.86
CA GLY A 54 13.59 -5.60 15.18
C GLY A 54 12.75 -6.88 15.18
N GLY A 55 12.71 -7.54 16.34
CA GLY A 55 12.11 -8.86 16.49
C GLY A 55 12.86 -9.97 15.73
N LYS A 56 12.31 -11.20 15.77
CA LYS A 56 12.93 -12.39 15.15
C LYS A 56 13.08 -12.28 13.64
N SER A 57 12.24 -11.50 12.98
CA SER A 57 12.22 -11.33 11.53
C SER A 57 13.30 -10.37 11.01
N GLY A 58 14.01 -9.66 11.90
CA GLY A 58 15.07 -8.73 11.51
C GLY A 58 14.54 -7.49 10.77
N THR A 59 15.38 -6.95 9.88
CA THR A 59 15.04 -5.75 9.10
C THR A 59 14.34 -6.13 7.80
N TRP A 60 13.20 -5.50 7.54
CA TRP A 60 12.43 -5.65 6.32
C TRP A 60 12.22 -4.28 5.67
N THR A 61 12.34 -4.21 4.34
CA THR A 61 12.01 -3.01 3.55
C THR A 61 11.18 -3.42 2.34
N ARG A 62 10.21 -2.58 1.97
CA ARG A 62 9.32 -2.85 0.84
C ARG A 62 10.07 -2.96 -0.48
N ASP A 63 11.10 -2.15 -0.68
CA ASP A 63 11.91 -2.17 -1.90
C ASP A 63 12.69 -3.47 -2.05
N ALA A 64 13.24 -4.01 -0.95
CA ALA A 64 13.90 -5.31 -0.97
C ALA A 64 12.91 -6.43 -1.30
N GLU A 65 11.72 -6.40 -0.72
CA GLU A 65 10.66 -7.39 -0.99
C GLU A 65 10.23 -7.38 -2.47
N ARG A 66 10.01 -6.19 -3.05
CA ARG A 66 9.65 -6.06 -4.47
C ARG A 66 10.72 -6.62 -5.41
N ARG A 67 12.00 -6.48 -5.08
CA ARG A 67 13.11 -7.04 -5.87
C ARG A 67 13.19 -8.56 -5.76
N ARG A 68 12.71 -9.14 -4.65
CA ARG A 68 12.71 -10.58 -4.39
C ARG A 68 11.53 -11.32 -5.02
N ALA A 69 10.42 -10.63 -5.31
CA ALA A 69 9.25 -11.24 -5.92
C ALA A 69 9.57 -11.78 -7.33
N PRO A 70 9.24 -13.06 -7.64
CA PRO A 70 9.45 -13.61 -8.98
C PRO A 70 8.63 -12.82 -10.01
N SER A 71 9.19 -12.63 -11.21
CA SER A 71 8.50 -11.98 -12.32
C SER A 71 7.13 -12.63 -12.52
N ARG A 72 6.04 -11.87 -12.40
CA ARG A 72 4.68 -12.35 -12.71
C ARG A 72 4.53 -12.58 -14.21
N THR A 73 5.19 -13.61 -14.75
CA THR A 73 4.96 -14.12 -16.10
C THR A 73 3.94 -15.24 -16.00
N GLY A 74 2.71 -14.97 -16.43
CA GLY A 74 1.69 -16.03 -16.54
C GLY A 74 0.24 -15.57 -16.36
N HIS A 75 -0.22 -14.59 -17.14
CA HIS A 75 -1.64 -14.59 -17.50
C HIS A 75 -1.72 -14.88 -19.01
N PRO A 76 -2.22 -16.06 -19.43
CA PRO A 76 -2.40 -16.33 -20.84
C PRO A 76 -3.40 -15.31 -21.41
N ARG A 77 -3.02 -14.64 -22.50
CA ARG A 77 -3.93 -13.73 -23.20
C ARG A 77 -5.17 -14.52 -23.64
N PRO A 78 -6.39 -14.00 -23.48
CA PRO A 78 -7.57 -14.66 -24.03
C PRO A 78 -7.40 -14.82 -25.54
N LYS A 79 -7.64 -16.04 -26.05
CA LYS A 79 -7.64 -16.31 -27.49
C LYS A 79 -8.71 -15.43 -28.15
N PRO A 80 -8.43 -14.77 -29.29
CA PRO A 80 -9.43 -13.97 -29.98
C PRO A 80 -10.61 -14.86 -30.38
N ALA A 81 -11.82 -14.44 -30.00
CA ALA A 81 -13.05 -15.13 -30.36
C ALA A 81 -13.19 -15.14 -31.89
N ALA A 82 -13.41 -16.33 -32.46
CA ALA A 82 -13.69 -16.47 -33.88
C ALA A 82 -14.94 -15.65 -34.22
N ARG A 83 -14.81 -14.72 -35.18
CA ARG A 83 -15.94 -13.96 -35.71
C ARG A 83 -16.86 -14.92 -36.46
N THR A 84 -18.05 -15.17 -35.93
CA THR A 84 -19.12 -15.78 -36.70
C THR A 84 -19.52 -14.81 -37.82
N PRO A 85 -19.51 -15.20 -39.10
CA PRO A 85 -20.02 -14.36 -40.15
C PRO A 85 -21.53 -14.20 -39.98
N LEU A 86 -22.00 -12.94 -39.91
CA LEU A 86 -23.41 -12.60 -40.05
C LEU A 86 -23.85 -13.01 -41.47
N GLN A 87 -24.87 -13.86 -41.56
CA GLN A 87 -25.65 -14.02 -42.78
C GLN A 87 -26.57 -12.83 -42.96
#